data_AF-A0A2T3AYZ6-F1
#
_entry.id   AF-A0A2T3AYZ6-F1
#
_cell.length_a   1.000
_cell.length_b   1.000
_cell.length_c   1.000
_cell.angle_alpha   90.00
_cell.angle_beta   90.00
_cell.angle_gamma   90.00
#
_symmetry.space_group_name_H-M   'P 1'
#
loop_
_entity.id
_entity.type
_entity.pdbx_description
1 polymer ?
#
loop_
_entity_poly.entity_id
_entity_poly.type
_entity_poly.pdbx_seq_one_letter_code
_entity_poly.pdbx_strand_id
1 'polypeptide(L)'
;MEGRETPIEQHQQIERDEMKPQTNGDHRTPSGTNSSPQQPPKKRTRYTEPPIWARSVLGRTKGSYGSIKVNQKANGNRPVVNIPAPAPPPPAAPPPVAPPPAAVEINGHGHIPPPVAPIDDPSRILGPWEKSITGKKPFEHMTKIVADWLYLNVVSRNDIGELASRGVEIEIEAKLGQLINKDTNERYYLPVLSECVLAENARVGFRSSMTELQHRSLNDFLNQKVKETHPQNPGAQRRVPIDYLHRRETDKFFELPPSHINSLPPVIRERLNPRHAIKVRVTYAQEPKEQKTILAKIIKARIADIDIYNPNLPLDCRISINFEMQYEGEVEDLKAASIENRIPDRNKDRLSYKQSHYQIDLTQVTQVTSVNGVNRTDKEHELEIEVSTAAIREQGRRAAAGEPNEYVSLVEGLLDNVRVLSRAVPPP
;
A
#
# COMPACT_ATOMS: atom_id res chain seq x y z
N MET A 1 -80.59 8.56 1.99
CA MET A 1 -79.81 7.36 2.36
C MET A 1 -78.42 7.87 2.66
N GLU A 2 -78.18 8.11 3.94
CA GLU A 2 -77.22 7.31 4.73
C GLU A 2 -75.78 7.57 4.26
N GLY A 3 -74.87 8.14 5.02
CA GLY A 3 -74.92 8.58 6.41
C GLY A 3 -73.48 8.86 6.88
N ARG A 4 -73.34 9.95 7.63
CA ARG A 4 -72.34 10.26 8.68
C ARG A 4 -70.87 10.32 8.24
N GLU A 5 -70.29 11.52 8.13
CA GLU A 5 -69.95 12.46 9.22
C GLU A 5 -69.08 11.85 10.30
N THR A 6 -67.83 12.32 10.30
CA THR A 6 -66.93 12.43 11.44
C THR A 6 -67.62 13.03 12.66
N PRO A 7 -67.29 12.52 13.87
CA PRO A 7 -67.16 13.40 15.01
C PRO A 7 -65.84 13.21 15.76
N ILE A 8 -65.34 14.37 16.19
CA ILE A 8 -64.27 14.64 17.15
C ILE A 8 -64.68 14.16 18.54
N GLU A 9 -63.72 13.60 19.31
CA GLU A 9 -63.52 13.72 20.78
C GLU A 9 -62.55 12.62 21.26
N GLN A 10 -61.70 12.72 22.27
CA GLN A 10 -61.06 13.79 23.06
C GLN A 10 -60.08 13.05 24.03
N HIS A 11 -59.02 13.74 24.46
CA HIS A 11 -58.24 13.50 25.69
C HIS A 11 -57.56 12.14 25.98
N GLN A 12 -56.23 12.10 25.93
CA GLN A 12 -55.44 12.14 27.18
C GLN A 12 -53.96 12.48 26.92
N GLN A 13 -53.54 13.51 27.65
CA GLN A 13 -52.24 14.14 27.72
C GLN A 13 -51.33 13.28 28.61
N ILE A 14 -50.15 12.90 28.13
CA ILE A 14 -49.08 12.35 28.97
C ILE A 14 -47.86 13.25 28.78
N GLU A 15 -47.72 14.18 29.72
CA GLU A 15 -46.52 14.97 29.95
C GLU A 15 -45.34 14.04 30.26
N ARG A 16 -44.20 14.28 29.61
CA ARG A 16 -42.91 13.74 30.05
C ARG A 16 -42.01 14.92 30.39
N ASP A 17 -42.02 15.24 31.68
CA ASP A 17 -41.16 16.22 32.31
C ASP A 17 -39.69 15.78 32.26
N GLU A 18 -38.84 16.72 31.86
CA GLU A 18 -37.40 16.70 32.07
C GLU A 18 -37.09 16.91 33.55
N MET A 19 -36.43 15.94 34.21
CA MET A 19 -35.84 16.14 35.53
C MET A 19 -34.31 16.15 35.46
N LYS A 20 -33.76 17.37 35.56
CA LYS A 20 -32.39 17.65 35.99
C LYS A 20 -32.22 17.24 37.46
N PRO A 21 -31.10 16.64 37.88
CA PRO A 21 -30.74 16.66 39.28
C PRO A 21 -30.08 18.00 39.65
N GLN A 22 -30.77 18.78 40.47
CA GLN A 22 -30.24 19.96 41.15
C GLN A 22 -29.40 19.56 42.37
N THR A 23 -28.33 20.32 42.53
CA THR A 23 -27.46 20.47 43.69
C THR A 23 -28.17 21.13 44.88
N ASN A 24 -27.94 20.62 46.08
CA ASN A 24 -27.88 21.38 47.34
C ASN A 24 -27.29 20.43 48.42
N GLY A 25 -26.41 20.84 49.34
CA GLY A 25 -25.96 22.18 49.68
C GLY A 25 -24.84 22.11 50.72
N ASP A 26 -24.43 23.32 51.11
CA ASP A 26 -23.42 23.69 52.10
C ASP A 26 -23.42 22.90 53.41
N HIS A 27 -22.22 22.64 53.94
CA HIS A 27 -21.98 22.89 55.36
C HIS A 27 -20.52 23.25 55.67
N ARG A 28 -20.41 24.39 56.37
CA ARG A 28 -19.22 24.96 57.01
C ARG A 28 -18.70 24.06 58.13
N THR A 29 -17.39 24.22 58.38
CA THR A 29 -16.56 23.60 59.41
C THR A 29 -17.04 23.84 60.85
N PRO A 30 -16.79 22.87 61.73
CA PRO A 30 -16.33 23.14 63.09
C PRO A 30 -14.90 22.63 63.29
N SER A 31 -14.08 23.53 63.81
CA SER A 31 -12.81 23.28 64.47
C SER A 31 -12.93 22.23 65.58
N GLY A 32 -12.06 21.23 65.57
CA GLY A 32 -11.92 20.26 66.65
C GLY A 32 -10.68 19.39 66.43
N THR A 33 -9.65 19.65 67.23
CA THR A 33 -8.38 18.92 67.33
C THR A 33 -8.57 17.42 67.52
N ASN A 34 -7.87 16.60 66.73
CA ASN A 34 -7.16 15.40 67.22
C ASN A 34 -6.21 14.81 66.16
N SER A 35 -4.98 14.60 66.58
CA SER A 35 -3.83 14.05 65.86
C SER A 35 -3.99 12.57 65.50
N SER A 36 -3.59 12.17 64.30
CA SER A 36 -3.23 10.79 63.94
C SER A 36 -2.17 10.77 62.82
N PRO A 37 -1.29 9.75 62.78
CA PRO A 37 0.11 9.91 62.43
C PRO A 37 0.38 9.92 60.92
N GLN A 38 1.25 10.82 60.46
CA GLN A 38 1.81 10.76 59.10
C GLN A 38 2.74 9.55 58.98
N GLN A 39 2.51 8.71 57.96
CA GLN A 39 3.45 7.66 57.58
C GLN A 39 4.78 8.30 57.14
N PRO A 40 5.94 7.76 57.57
CA PRO A 40 7.22 8.29 57.14
C PRO A 40 7.43 8.03 55.64
N PRO A 41 8.14 8.94 54.94
CA PRO A 41 8.37 8.80 53.50
C PRO A 41 9.16 7.53 53.19
N LYS A 42 8.64 6.70 52.27
CA LYS A 42 9.31 5.47 51.83
C LYS A 42 10.68 5.81 51.23
N LYS A 43 11.76 5.31 51.84
CA LYS A 43 13.12 5.43 51.31
C LYS A 43 13.20 4.71 49.95
N ARG A 44 13.75 5.39 48.93
CA ARG A 44 14.00 4.80 47.60
C ARG A 44 14.97 3.62 47.75
N THR A 45 14.55 2.46 47.29
CA THR A 45 15.39 1.26 47.18
C THR A 45 16.57 1.55 46.26
N ARG A 46 17.80 1.49 46.80
CA ARG A 46 19.02 1.50 45.98
C ARG A 46 19.27 0.07 45.51
N TYR A 47 19.13 -0.17 44.22
CA TYR A 47 19.55 -1.43 43.61
C TYR A 47 21.08 -1.45 43.52
N THR A 48 21.71 -2.46 44.09
CA THR A 48 23.18 -2.67 44.06
C THR A 48 23.66 -3.24 42.73
N GLU A 49 22.75 -3.66 41.87
CA GLU A 49 23.03 -4.29 40.58
C GLU A 49 22.13 -3.68 39.49
N PRO A 50 22.64 -3.53 38.25
CA PRO A 50 21.84 -3.03 37.15
C PRO A 50 20.64 -3.96 36.89
N PRO A 51 19.45 -3.41 36.57
CA PRO A 51 18.27 -4.16 36.16
C PRO A 51 18.57 -5.09 34.99
N ILE A 52 17.76 -6.14 34.82
CA ILE A 52 17.99 -7.23 33.85
C ILE A 52 18.18 -6.71 32.41
N TRP A 53 17.48 -5.64 32.02
CA TRP A 53 17.59 -5.00 30.70
C TRP A 53 18.89 -4.19 30.49
N ALA A 54 19.59 -3.86 31.57
CA ALA A 54 20.85 -3.11 31.58
C ALA A 54 22.08 -4.01 31.87
N ARG A 55 21.89 -5.34 31.93
CA ARG A 55 22.99 -6.30 32.10
C ARG A 55 23.59 -6.65 30.74
N SER A 56 24.88 -6.36 30.55
CA SER A 56 25.62 -6.71 29.33
C SER A 56 25.71 -8.24 29.14
N VAL A 57 25.45 -8.71 27.91
CA VAL A 57 25.48 -10.14 27.51
C VAL A 57 26.92 -10.63 27.22
N LEU A 58 27.92 -9.73 27.27
CA LEU A 58 29.34 -10.07 27.12
C LEU A 58 29.92 -10.60 28.44
N GLY A 59 29.48 -11.79 28.84
CA GLY A 59 29.98 -12.37 30.09
C GLY A 59 29.29 -13.65 30.53
N ARG A 60 29.09 -14.63 29.64
CA ARG A 60 28.89 -16.02 30.07
C ARG A 60 29.33 -17.02 28.99
N THR A 61 30.43 -17.69 29.29
CA THR A 61 30.99 -18.81 28.54
C THR A 61 30.17 -20.09 28.75
N LYS A 62 29.95 -20.78 27.63
CA LYS A 62 29.78 -22.24 27.43
C LYS A 62 28.68 -23.01 28.18
N GLY A 63 27.74 -23.52 27.37
CA GLY A 63 26.99 -24.76 27.62
C GLY A 63 26.05 -25.13 26.46
N SER A 64 26.54 -25.94 25.50
CA SER A 64 25.88 -27.00 24.70
C SER A 64 24.48 -26.77 24.08
N TYR A 65 24.15 -27.02 22.80
CA TYR A 65 24.56 -28.03 21.82
C TYR A 65 24.26 -27.55 20.37
N GLY A 66 24.98 -28.07 19.36
CA GLY A 66 24.47 -28.20 17.98
C GLY A 66 25.31 -27.59 16.84
N SER A 67 26.57 -27.99 16.69
CA SER A 67 27.44 -27.61 15.57
C SER A 67 27.29 -28.52 14.34
N ILE A 68 26.96 -27.96 13.18
CA ILE A 68 27.22 -28.58 11.87
C ILE A 68 28.61 -28.13 11.38
N LYS A 69 29.41 -29.10 10.94
CA LYS A 69 30.84 -29.02 10.65
C LYS A 69 31.10 -28.45 9.25
N VAL A 70 32.09 -27.55 9.13
CA VAL A 70 32.85 -27.34 7.88
C VAL A 70 34.33 -27.53 8.22
N ASN A 71 34.97 -28.42 7.46
CA ASN A 71 36.36 -28.86 7.61
C ASN A 71 37.37 -27.75 7.30
N GLN A 72 38.27 -27.46 8.22
CA GLN A 72 39.62 -27.02 7.91
C GLN A 72 40.61 -27.90 8.68
N LYS A 73 41.46 -28.62 7.94
CA LYS A 73 42.57 -29.38 8.49
C LYS A 73 43.75 -28.47 8.75
N ALA A 74 44.40 -28.73 9.88
CA ALA A 74 45.54 -28.03 10.44
C ALA A 74 46.89 -28.68 10.09
N ASN A 75 47.94 -28.05 10.62
CA ASN A 75 49.36 -28.43 10.78
C ASN A 75 50.29 -28.01 9.64
N GLY A 76 51.46 -27.42 9.88
CA GLY A 76 52.17 -27.12 11.13
C GLY A 76 53.59 -26.61 10.84
N ASN A 77 54.27 -26.18 11.90
CA ASN A 77 55.73 -25.93 12.05
C ASN A 77 56.43 -24.89 11.14
N ARG A 78 56.93 -23.87 11.85
CA ARG A 78 57.92 -22.87 11.40
C ARG A 78 59.33 -23.48 11.39
N PRO A 79 60.19 -23.07 10.45
CA PRO A 79 61.61 -22.93 10.69
C PRO A 79 62.05 -21.45 10.62
N VAL A 80 63.12 -21.17 11.38
CA VAL A 80 63.80 -19.90 11.56
C VAL A 80 64.65 -19.57 10.32
N VAL A 81 64.60 -18.33 9.83
CA VAL A 81 65.57 -17.79 8.87
C VAL A 81 66.04 -16.41 9.34
N ASN A 82 67.35 -16.28 9.53
CA ASN A 82 68.07 -15.04 9.84
C ASN A 82 67.93 -14.05 8.68
N ILE A 83 67.50 -12.82 8.98
CA ILE A 83 67.54 -11.68 8.05
C ILE A 83 68.44 -10.60 8.68
N PRO A 84 69.42 -10.03 7.93
CA PRO A 84 70.28 -8.97 8.44
C PRO A 84 69.54 -7.64 8.61
N ALA A 85 69.95 -6.86 9.61
CA ALA A 85 69.40 -5.55 9.95
C ALA A 85 69.65 -4.48 8.87
N PRO A 86 68.69 -3.58 8.58
CA PRO A 86 68.95 -2.30 7.92
C PRO A 86 69.28 -1.18 8.93
N ALA A 87 70.07 -0.22 8.44
CA ALA A 87 70.78 0.86 9.13
C ALA A 87 69.87 1.97 9.74
N PRO A 88 70.41 2.86 10.61
CA PRO A 88 69.64 3.86 11.36
C PRO A 88 69.14 5.05 10.49
N PRO A 89 68.13 5.81 10.98
CA PRO A 89 67.49 6.87 10.21
C PRO A 89 68.36 8.15 10.09
N PRO A 90 68.18 8.96 9.02
CA PRO A 90 68.84 10.25 8.87
C PRO A 90 68.21 11.35 9.76
N PRO A 91 68.92 12.45 10.04
CA PRO A 91 68.48 13.51 10.95
C PRO A 91 67.34 14.38 10.38
N ALA A 92 66.51 14.89 11.28
CA ALA A 92 65.32 15.69 11.02
C ALA A 92 65.61 17.04 10.37
N ALA A 93 64.77 17.42 9.39
CA ALA A 93 64.72 18.76 8.81
C ALA A 93 63.94 19.74 9.72
N PRO A 94 64.29 21.05 9.74
CA PRO A 94 63.61 22.05 10.56
C PRO A 94 62.20 22.39 10.04
N PRO A 95 61.30 22.91 10.89
CA PRO A 95 59.92 23.20 10.51
C PRO A 95 59.82 24.44 9.60
N PRO A 96 58.83 24.50 8.69
CA PRO A 96 58.58 25.70 7.90
C PRO A 96 57.97 26.82 8.79
N VAL A 97 58.52 28.02 8.62
CA VAL A 97 58.11 29.27 9.28
C VAL A 97 56.73 29.70 8.76
N ALA A 98 55.84 30.05 9.68
CA ALA A 98 54.50 30.58 9.39
C ALA A 98 54.58 31.97 8.70
N PRO A 99 53.72 32.28 7.72
CA PRO A 99 53.60 33.62 7.18
C PRO A 99 52.88 34.55 8.20
N PRO A 100 53.11 35.88 8.14
CA PRO A 100 52.54 36.83 9.10
C PRO A 100 51.02 36.99 8.93
N PRO A 101 50.29 37.46 9.97
CA PRO A 101 48.86 37.66 9.89
C PRO A 101 48.54 38.83 8.94
N ALA A 102 47.79 38.53 7.88
CA ALA A 102 47.19 39.55 7.03
C ALA A 102 46.08 40.28 7.81
N ALA A 103 46.04 41.60 7.64
CA ALA A 103 45.07 42.50 8.25
C ALA A 103 43.63 42.10 7.92
N VAL A 104 42.76 42.25 8.91
CA VAL A 104 41.31 42.09 8.77
C VAL A 104 40.78 43.27 7.95
N GLU A 105 40.53 43.05 6.67
CA GLU A 105 39.66 43.93 5.89
C GLU A 105 38.20 43.50 6.12
N ILE A 106 37.47 44.35 6.84
CA ILE A 106 36.02 44.29 6.96
C ILE A 106 35.46 44.70 5.60
N ASN A 107 35.11 43.74 4.76
CA ASN A 107 34.29 43.98 3.57
C ASN A 107 33.05 43.09 3.60
N GLY A 108 31.93 43.73 3.94
CA GLY A 108 30.61 43.15 4.00
C GLY A 108 30.23 42.49 2.68
N HIS A 109 30.17 41.17 2.70
CA HIS A 109 29.35 40.41 1.77
C HIS A 109 28.33 39.68 2.63
N GLY A 110 27.08 40.16 2.56
CA GLY A 110 25.96 39.53 3.23
C GLY A 110 25.93 38.06 2.84
N HIS A 111 26.10 37.19 3.82
CA HIS A 111 25.74 35.79 3.68
C HIS A 111 24.27 35.76 3.27
N ILE A 112 24.03 35.48 2.00
CA ILE A 112 22.72 35.05 1.52
C ILE A 112 22.43 33.79 2.35
N PRO A 113 21.39 33.79 3.20
CA PRO A 113 21.04 32.57 3.93
C PRO A 113 20.76 31.46 2.90
N PRO A 114 21.09 30.20 3.23
CA PRO A 114 20.80 29.09 2.33
C PRO A 114 19.31 29.13 1.93
N PRO A 115 18.97 28.65 0.72
CA PRO A 115 17.58 28.66 0.26
C PRO A 115 16.72 28.03 1.35
N VAL A 116 15.72 28.79 1.79
CA VAL A 116 14.76 28.38 2.82
C VAL A 116 14.28 26.97 2.45
N ALA A 117 14.65 25.99 3.28
CA ALA A 117 14.21 24.61 3.10
C ALA A 117 12.67 24.60 2.95
N PRO A 118 12.11 23.64 2.18
CA PRO A 118 10.67 23.50 2.01
C PRO A 118 9.94 23.67 3.36
N ILE A 119 8.75 24.27 3.34
CA ILE A 119 7.99 24.63 4.55
C ILE A 119 7.80 23.42 5.49
N ASP A 120 7.87 22.19 4.96
CA ASP A 120 7.69 20.94 5.68
C ASP A 120 8.98 20.26 6.18
N ASP A 121 10.15 20.91 6.11
CA ASP A 121 11.37 20.33 6.71
C ASP A 121 11.28 20.37 8.25
N PRO A 122 11.25 19.21 8.96
CA PRO A 122 11.15 19.16 10.41
C PRO A 122 12.26 19.94 11.12
N SER A 123 13.41 20.12 10.47
CA SER A 123 14.54 20.89 11.00
C SER A 123 14.18 22.34 11.34
N ARG A 124 13.15 22.93 10.70
CA ARG A 124 12.69 24.29 11.00
C ARG A 124 12.03 24.41 12.37
N ILE A 125 11.39 23.34 12.85
CA ILE A 125 10.65 23.31 14.11
C ILE A 125 11.51 22.71 15.22
N LEU A 126 12.24 21.64 14.90
CA LEU A 126 12.99 20.85 15.89
C LEU A 126 14.42 21.38 16.15
N GLY A 127 14.90 22.32 15.34
CA GLY A 127 16.32 22.66 15.29
C GLY A 127 17.12 21.62 14.51
N PRO A 128 18.45 21.50 14.70
CA PRO A 128 19.27 20.50 14.00
C PRO A 128 18.72 19.09 14.20
N TRP A 129 18.18 18.50 13.14
CA TRP A 129 17.49 17.22 13.17
C TRP A 129 17.81 16.39 11.92
N GLU A 130 18.01 15.09 12.10
CA GLU A 130 18.24 14.12 11.02
C GLU A 130 17.24 12.96 11.10
N LYS A 131 16.93 12.35 9.95
CA LYS A 131 15.96 11.24 9.86
C LYS A 131 16.41 9.97 10.62
N SER A 132 17.72 9.79 10.82
CA SER A 132 18.29 8.71 11.64
C SER A 132 19.72 9.06 12.04
N ILE A 133 20.34 8.24 12.91
CA ILE A 133 21.76 8.35 13.31
C ILE A 133 22.76 8.24 12.15
N THR A 134 22.30 7.85 10.95
CA THR A 134 23.13 7.75 9.73
C THR A 134 22.86 8.88 8.74
N GLY A 135 22.02 9.86 9.10
CA GLY A 135 21.54 10.91 8.20
C GLY A 135 20.55 10.44 7.12
N LYS A 136 20.24 9.13 7.04
CA LYS A 136 19.38 8.54 5.99
C LYS A 136 18.08 7.98 6.57
N LYS A 137 16.96 8.07 5.84
CA LYS A 137 15.71 7.39 6.23
C LYS A 137 15.89 5.88 5.97
N PRO A 138 15.75 5.00 6.98
CA PRO A 138 15.67 3.57 6.72
C PRO A 138 14.39 3.26 5.93
N PHE A 139 14.44 2.25 5.07
CA PHE A 139 13.23 1.78 4.38
C PHE A 139 12.25 1.18 5.38
N GLU A 140 10.96 1.45 5.18
CA GLU A 140 9.92 0.78 5.95
C GLU A 140 9.90 -0.72 5.62
N HIS A 141 9.70 -1.55 6.64
CA HIS A 141 9.77 -2.99 6.48
C HIS A 141 8.69 -3.53 5.54
N MET A 142 7.48 -2.98 5.59
CA MET A 142 6.40 -3.34 4.66
C MET A 142 6.77 -3.00 3.21
N THR A 143 7.31 -1.81 2.95
CA THR A 143 7.79 -1.41 1.62
C THR A 143 8.85 -2.38 1.11
N LYS A 144 9.78 -2.80 1.98
CA LYS A 144 10.79 -3.79 1.61
C LYS A 144 10.18 -5.15 1.26
N ILE A 145 9.20 -5.64 2.03
CA ILE A 145 8.50 -6.91 1.73
C ILE A 145 7.82 -6.84 0.37
N VAL A 146 7.07 -5.77 0.09
CA VAL A 146 6.37 -5.60 -1.19
C VAL A 146 7.36 -5.44 -2.34
N ALA A 147 8.46 -4.70 -2.14
CA ALA A 147 9.51 -4.56 -3.13
C ALA A 147 10.21 -5.89 -3.45
N ASP A 148 10.54 -6.69 -2.44
CA ASP A 148 11.12 -8.02 -2.65
C ASP A 148 10.13 -8.94 -3.40
N TRP A 149 8.86 -8.89 -3.03
CA TRP A 149 7.81 -9.68 -3.69
C TRP A 149 7.60 -9.27 -5.16
N LEU A 150 7.57 -7.97 -5.46
CA LEU A 150 7.54 -7.46 -6.83
C LEU A 150 8.81 -7.83 -7.61
N TYR A 151 9.97 -7.80 -6.95
CA TYR A 151 11.22 -8.19 -7.57
C TYR A 151 11.16 -9.64 -8.06
N LEU A 152 10.76 -10.56 -7.16
CA LEU A 152 10.66 -11.99 -7.46
C LEU A 152 9.63 -12.31 -8.56
N ASN A 153 8.49 -11.62 -8.55
CA ASN A 153 7.37 -11.92 -9.45
C ASN A 153 7.40 -11.11 -10.75
N VAL A 154 8.19 -10.04 -10.86
CA VAL A 154 8.18 -9.14 -12.03
C VAL A 154 9.60 -8.86 -12.53
N VAL A 155 10.50 -8.38 -11.66
CA VAL A 155 11.81 -7.87 -12.09
C VAL A 155 12.76 -8.99 -12.49
N SER A 156 12.83 -10.08 -11.71
CA SER A 156 13.75 -11.20 -11.95
C SER A 156 13.30 -12.16 -13.05
N ARG A 157 12.19 -11.86 -13.73
CA ARG A 157 11.67 -12.70 -14.83
C ARG A 157 12.44 -12.46 -16.11
N ASN A 158 13.01 -13.53 -16.66
CA ASN A 158 13.79 -13.50 -17.90
C ASN A 158 12.95 -13.72 -19.17
N ASP A 159 11.72 -14.19 -19.03
CA ASP A 159 10.82 -14.54 -20.14
C ASP A 159 9.95 -13.36 -20.62
N ILE A 160 10.05 -12.18 -20.02
CA ILE A 160 9.16 -11.05 -20.33
C ILE A 160 9.31 -10.58 -21.77
N GLY A 161 10.52 -10.62 -22.35
CA GLY A 161 10.72 -10.23 -23.75
C GLY A 161 9.97 -11.16 -24.72
N GLU A 162 9.99 -12.46 -24.46
CA GLU A 162 9.24 -13.45 -25.23
C GLU A 162 7.72 -13.34 -24.99
N LEU A 163 7.31 -13.09 -23.75
CA LEU A 163 5.90 -12.90 -23.42
C LEU A 163 5.33 -11.66 -24.13
N ALA A 164 6.06 -10.54 -24.12
CA ALA A 164 5.66 -9.33 -24.81
C ALA A 164 5.54 -9.52 -26.33
N SER A 165 6.45 -10.27 -26.97
CA SER A 165 6.35 -10.56 -28.41
C SER A 165 5.15 -11.43 -28.77
N ARG A 166 4.52 -12.06 -27.77
CA ARG A 166 3.29 -12.85 -27.89
C ARG A 166 2.04 -12.12 -27.38
N GLY A 167 2.13 -10.80 -27.20
CA GLY A 167 1.02 -9.96 -26.74
C GLY A 167 0.65 -10.17 -25.28
N VAL A 168 1.57 -10.67 -24.45
CA VAL A 168 1.36 -10.83 -23.01
C VAL A 168 1.99 -9.66 -22.25
N GLU A 169 1.17 -8.92 -21.54
CA GLU A 169 1.59 -7.85 -20.65
C GLU A 169 1.43 -8.26 -19.18
N ILE A 170 2.19 -7.61 -18.30
CA ILE A 170 2.04 -7.77 -16.85
C ILE A 170 1.37 -6.51 -16.31
N GLU A 171 0.30 -6.70 -15.56
CA GLU A 171 -0.43 -5.67 -14.83
C GLU A 171 -0.19 -5.85 -13.33
N ILE A 172 0.10 -4.75 -12.62
CA ILE A 172 0.28 -4.68 -11.17
C ILE A 172 -0.76 -3.71 -10.63
N GLU A 173 -1.70 -4.22 -9.84
CA GLU A 173 -2.86 -3.46 -9.34
C GLU A 173 -3.02 -3.66 -7.82
N ALA A 174 -3.25 -2.57 -7.07
CA ALA A 174 -3.65 -2.60 -5.67
C ALA A 174 -5.15 -2.31 -5.58
N LYS A 175 -5.94 -3.21 -5.00
CA LYS A 175 -7.39 -3.06 -4.85
C LYS A 175 -7.76 -2.77 -3.41
N LEU A 176 -8.64 -1.81 -3.19
CA LEU A 176 -9.26 -1.59 -1.88
C LEU A 176 -10.51 -2.44 -1.73
N GLY A 177 -10.66 -3.07 -0.58
CA GLY A 177 -11.75 -3.99 -0.31
C GLY A 177 -11.72 -4.52 1.11
N GLN A 178 -12.19 -5.73 1.35
CA GLN A 178 -12.13 -6.37 2.67
C GLN A 178 -11.49 -7.74 2.55
N LEU A 179 -10.56 -8.03 3.46
CA LEU A 179 -10.13 -9.40 3.69
C LEU A 179 -11.26 -10.15 4.38
N ILE A 180 -11.60 -11.33 3.90
CA ILE A 180 -12.75 -12.11 4.36
C ILE A 180 -12.26 -13.43 4.95
N ASN A 181 -12.71 -13.77 6.15
CA ASN A 181 -12.56 -15.13 6.65
C ASN A 181 -13.52 -16.04 5.86
N LYS A 182 -13.00 -17.02 5.11
CA LYS A 182 -13.83 -17.92 4.29
C LYS A 182 -14.73 -18.84 5.12
N ASP A 183 -14.38 -19.09 6.38
CA ASP A 183 -15.16 -19.95 7.27
C ASP A 183 -16.39 -19.19 7.82
N THR A 184 -16.31 -17.87 8.04
CA THR A 184 -17.42 -17.06 8.61
C THR A 184 -18.08 -16.11 7.60
N ASN A 185 -17.44 -15.87 6.46
CA ASN A 185 -17.81 -14.85 5.47
C ASN A 185 -17.86 -13.41 6.00
N GLU A 186 -17.22 -13.17 7.15
CA GLU A 186 -17.06 -11.86 7.78
C GLU A 186 -15.68 -11.27 7.49
N ARG A 187 -15.50 -9.97 7.78
CA ARG A 187 -14.18 -9.33 7.67
C ARG A 187 -13.19 -10.08 8.57
N TYR A 188 -12.04 -10.43 7.99
CA TYR A 188 -10.98 -11.15 8.67
C TYR A 188 -10.49 -10.34 9.88
N TYR A 189 -10.34 -10.99 11.02
CA TYR A 189 -9.83 -10.38 12.25
C TYR A 189 -8.47 -10.96 12.61
N LEU A 190 -7.50 -10.08 12.81
CA LEU A 190 -6.19 -10.42 13.34
C LEU A 190 -5.90 -9.52 14.55
N PRO A 191 -5.42 -10.05 15.70
CA PRO A 191 -5.18 -9.27 16.91
C PRO A 191 -3.90 -8.43 16.80
N VAL A 192 -3.90 -7.45 15.89
CA VAL A 192 -2.83 -6.48 15.66
C VAL A 192 -3.41 -5.07 15.64
N LEU A 193 -2.59 -4.08 16.00
CA LEU A 193 -3.01 -2.68 16.12
C LEU A 193 -2.56 -1.80 14.94
N SER A 194 -1.81 -2.36 14.00
CA SER A 194 -1.23 -1.63 12.86
C SER A 194 -1.50 -2.34 11.55
N GLU A 195 -1.35 -1.60 10.46
CA GLU A 195 -1.26 -2.14 9.11
C GLU A 195 -0.18 -3.25 9.06
N CYS A 196 -0.50 -4.39 8.44
CA CYS A 196 0.44 -5.48 8.29
C CYS A 196 0.25 -6.25 6.98
N VAL A 197 1.36 -6.77 6.45
CA VAL A 197 1.35 -7.72 5.35
C VAL A 197 1.01 -9.10 5.89
N LEU A 198 0.05 -9.76 5.27
CA LEU A 198 -0.31 -11.13 5.62
C LEU A 198 0.53 -12.13 4.82
N ALA A 199 0.96 -13.19 5.51
CA ALA A 199 1.43 -14.39 4.83
C ALA A 199 0.27 -15.07 4.10
N GLU A 200 0.59 -15.84 3.05
CA GLU A 200 -0.41 -16.57 2.27
C GLU A 200 -1.24 -17.49 3.17
N ASN A 201 -2.56 -17.34 3.11
CA ASN A 201 -3.50 -18.12 3.91
C ASN A 201 -4.73 -18.49 3.08
N ALA A 202 -4.89 -19.78 2.80
CA ALA A 202 -6.00 -20.30 2.00
C ALA A 202 -7.39 -20.04 2.62
N ARG A 203 -7.47 -19.78 3.93
CA ARG A 203 -8.73 -19.44 4.63
C ARG A 203 -9.10 -17.97 4.53
N VAL A 204 -8.20 -17.13 4.03
CA VAL A 204 -8.46 -15.71 3.80
C VAL A 204 -8.83 -15.50 2.33
N GLY A 205 -9.99 -14.89 2.10
CA GLY A 205 -10.42 -14.39 0.81
C GLY A 205 -10.28 -12.87 0.76
N PHE A 206 -10.53 -12.28 -0.40
CA PHE A 206 -10.61 -10.84 -0.57
C PHE A 206 -11.85 -10.50 -1.37
N ARG A 207 -12.62 -9.53 -0.88
CA ARG A 207 -13.79 -8.98 -1.55
C ARG A 207 -13.45 -7.56 -1.98
N SER A 208 -13.26 -7.38 -3.29
CA SER A 208 -12.94 -6.08 -3.90
C SER A 208 -14.21 -5.24 -4.05
N SER A 209 -14.74 -4.71 -2.94
CA SER A 209 -15.99 -3.95 -2.96
C SER A 209 -16.02 -2.94 -1.81
N MET A 210 -16.74 -1.85 -2.01
CA MET A 210 -17.04 -0.82 -1.02
C MET A 210 -18.48 -0.34 -1.14
N THR A 211 -18.96 0.44 -0.15
CA THR A 211 -20.31 1.01 -0.22
C THR A 211 -20.39 2.16 -1.25
N GLU A 212 -21.59 2.47 -1.75
CA GLU A 212 -21.79 3.61 -2.65
C GLU A 212 -21.34 4.93 -1.99
N LEU A 213 -21.56 5.08 -0.67
CA LEU A 213 -21.12 6.25 0.10
C LEU A 213 -19.59 6.38 0.09
N GLN A 214 -18.88 5.27 0.33
CA GLN A 214 -17.42 5.24 0.31
C GLN A 214 -16.88 5.59 -1.08
N HIS A 215 -17.46 4.99 -2.13
CA HIS A 215 -17.12 5.26 -3.52
C HIS A 215 -17.33 6.74 -3.89
N ARG A 216 -18.46 7.33 -3.48
CA ARG A 216 -18.74 8.76 -3.69
C ARG A 216 -17.74 9.66 -2.98
N SER A 217 -17.42 9.38 -1.71
CA SER A 217 -16.44 10.13 -0.93
C SER A 217 -15.05 10.13 -1.59
N LEU A 218 -14.62 8.97 -2.10
CA LEU A 218 -13.35 8.84 -2.82
C LEU A 218 -13.35 9.58 -4.15
N ASN A 219 -14.46 9.54 -4.89
CA ASN A 219 -14.63 10.33 -6.11
C ASN A 219 -14.51 11.84 -5.83
N ASP A 220 -15.21 12.35 -4.81
CA ASP A 220 -15.14 13.77 -4.44
C ASP A 220 -13.72 14.17 -4.01
N PHE A 221 -13.05 13.32 -3.23
CA PHE A 221 -11.66 13.51 -2.83
C PHE A 221 -10.72 13.60 -4.04
N LEU A 222 -10.79 12.65 -4.98
CA LEU A 222 -9.93 12.63 -6.17
C LEU A 222 -10.21 13.79 -7.12
N ASN A 223 -11.48 14.15 -7.33
CA ASN A 223 -11.85 15.33 -8.12
C ASN A 223 -11.28 16.61 -7.51
N GLN A 224 -11.23 16.70 -6.18
CA GLN A 224 -10.56 17.81 -5.51
C GLN A 224 -9.05 17.80 -5.75
N LYS A 225 -8.39 16.63 -5.75
CA LYS A 225 -6.96 16.51 -6.08
C LYS A 225 -6.63 16.87 -7.53
N VAL A 226 -7.52 16.57 -8.47
CA VAL A 226 -7.39 17.06 -9.86
C VAL A 226 -7.37 18.58 -9.90
N LYS A 227 -8.30 19.26 -9.22
CA LYS A 227 -8.33 20.73 -9.15
C LYS A 227 -7.10 21.32 -8.47
N GLU A 228 -6.62 20.69 -7.39
CA GLU A 228 -5.42 21.14 -6.66
C GLU A 228 -4.13 21.03 -7.47
N THR A 229 -4.04 20.04 -8.36
CA THR A 229 -2.84 19.76 -9.17
C THR A 229 -2.90 20.33 -10.58
N HIS A 230 -4.04 20.90 -10.97
CA HIS A 230 -4.24 21.45 -12.30
C HIS A 230 -3.23 22.59 -12.58
N PRO A 231 -2.57 22.64 -13.75
CA PRO A 231 -1.54 23.64 -14.06
C PRO A 231 -1.99 25.10 -13.94
N GLN A 232 -3.28 25.37 -14.11
CA GLN A 232 -3.84 26.72 -13.98
C GLN A 232 -4.13 27.15 -12.52
N ASN A 233 -4.01 26.24 -11.55
CA ASN A 233 -4.20 26.58 -10.16
C ASN A 233 -2.94 27.31 -9.63
N PRO A 234 -3.04 28.55 -9.13
CA PRO A 234 -1.88 29.29 -8.61
C PRO A 234 -1.14 28.57 -7.47
N GLY A 235 -1.84 27.72 -6.70
CA GLY A 235 -1.27 26.90 -5.63
C GLY A 235 -0.62 25.59 -6.10
N ALA A 236 -0.75 25.22 -7.38
CA ALA A 236 -0.20 23.98 -7.92
C ALA A 236 1.30 24.06 -8.25
N GLN A 237 1.96 25.19 -7.98
CA GLN A 237 3.39 25.36 -8.24
C GLN A 237 4.18 24.20 -7.61
N ARG A 238 4.83 23.39 -8.45
CA ARG A 238 5.62 22.18 -8.10
C ARG A 238 4.84 20.87 -7.90
N ARG A 239 3.52 20.83 -8.10
CA ARG A 239 2.76 19.56 -8.08
C ARG A 239 2.77 18.91 -9.46
N VAL A 240 2.88 17.58 -9.49
CA VAL A 240 2.66 16.79 -10.71
C VAL A 240 1.15 16.78 -11.01
N PRO A 241 0.71 17.19 -12.23
CA PRO A 241 -0.70 17.19 -12.61
C PRO A 241 -1.33 15.79 -12.52
N ILE A 242 -2.64 15.75 -12.26
CA ILE A 242 -3.45 14.53 -12.36
C ILE A 242 -4.31 14.64 -13.61
N ASP A 243 -4.14 13.70 -14.54
CA ASP A 243 -4.96 13.57 -15.73
C ASP A 243 -6.24 12.80 -15.39
N TYR A 244 -7.39 13.30 -15.86
CA TYR A 244 -8.70 12.70 -15.60
C TYR A 244 -9.33 12.17 -16.89
N LEU A 245 -9.89 10.97 -16.83
CA LEU A 245 -10.62 10.34 -17.94
C LEU A 245 -11.85 9.58 -17.42
N HIS A 246 -13.01 9.82 -18.02
CA HIS A 246 -14.26 9.12 -17.73
C HIS A 246 -14.64 8.21 -18.89
N ARG A 247 -14.78 6.91 -18.64
CA ARG A 247 -15.18 5.91 -19.64
C ARG A 247 -16.39 5.13 -19.19
N ARG A 248 -17.20 4.74 -20.17
CA ARG A 248 -18.25 3.73 -20.00
C ARG A 248 -17.97 2.55 -20.91
N GLU A 249 -17.90 1.38 -20.33
CA GLU A 249 -17.40 0.17 -20.98
C GLU A 249 -18.34 -1.01 -20.68
N THR A 250 -18.40 -1.99 -21.57
CA THR A 250 -19.12 -3.26 -21.33
C THR A 250 -18.15 -4.41 -21.48
N ASP A 251 -17.95 -5.18 -20.41
CA ASP A 251 -17.19 -6.42 -20.47
C ASP A 251 -18.14 -7.59 -20.75
N LYS A 252 -17.78 -8.38 -21.77
CA LYS A 252 -18.38 -9.68 -22.06
C LYS A 252 -17.32 -10.77 -21.92
N PHE A 253 -17.75 -11.94 -21.45
CA PHE A 253 -16.88 -13.08 -21.26
C PHE A 253 -17.32 -14.22 -22.18
N PHE A 254 -16.38 -14.76 -22.92
CA PHE A 254 -16.58 -15.90 -23.80
C PHE A 254 -15.63 -17.03 -23.39
N GLU A 255 -16.04 -18.28 -23.54
CA GLU A 255 -15.14 -19.41 -23.33
C GLU A 255 -14.17 -19.54 -24.52
N LEU A 256 -12.91 -19.78 -24.23
CA LEU A 256 -11.89 -20.02 -25.24
C LEU A 256 -12.09 -21.41 -25.86
N PRO A 257 -12.22 -21.53 -27.19
CA PRO A 257 -12.38 -22.83 -27.84
C PRO A 257 -11.22 -23.78 -27.52
N PRO A 258 -11.46 -25.08 -27.31
CA PRO A 258 -10.42 -26.07 -27.01
C PRO A 258 -9.25 -26.08 -28.00
N SER A 259 -9.53 -25.81 -29.29
CA SER A 259 -8.53 -25.69 -30.35
C SER A 259 -7.48 -24.60 -30.08
N HIS A 260 -7.86 -23.52 -29.39
CA HIS A 260 -6.99 -22.37 -29.11
C HIS A 260 -6.28 -22.49 -27.76
N ILE A 261 -6.61 -23.46 -26.91
CA ILE A 261 -5.93 -23.65 -25.62
C ILE A 261 -4.46 -24.02 -25.83
N ASN A 262 -4.16 -24.87 -26.83
CA ASN A 262 -2.81 -25.32 -27.11
C ASN A 262 -1.92 -24.22 -27.72
N SER A 263 -2.49 -23.14 -28.26
CA SER A 263 -1.72 -22.00 -28.78
C SER A 263 -1.29 -21.02 -27.67
N LEU A 264 -1.88 -21.09 -26.47
CA LEU A 264 -1.48 -20.23 -25.35
C LEU A 264 -0.03 -20.49 -24.92
N PRO A 265 0.72 -19.46 -24.50
CA PRO A 265 2.03 -19.64 -23.90
C PRO A 265 2.01 -20.60 -22.72
N PRO A 266 3.01 -21.49 -22.56
CA PRO A 266 3.09 -22.41 -21.43
C PRO A 266 2.90 -21.71 -20.08
N VAL A 267 3.57 -20.56 -19.90
CA VAL A 267 3.49 -19.72 -18.70
C VAL A 267 2.06 -19.24 -18.39
N ILE A 268 1.24 -18.96 -19.40
CA ILE A 268 -0.16 -18.60 -19.21
C ILE A 268 -0.97 -19.83 -18.82
N ARG A 269 -0.78 -20.96 -19.53
CA ARG A 269 -1.51 -22.21 -19.27
C ARG A 269 -1.29 -22.71 -17.85
N GLU A 270 -0.07 -22.64 -17.34
CA GLU A 270 0.30 -23.03 -15.98
C GLU A 270 -0.42 -22.21 -14.89
N ARG A 271 -0.88 -21.00 -15.22
CA ARG A 271 -1.60 -20.10 -14.30
C ARG A 271 -3.11 -20.21 -14.40
N LEU A 272 -3.63 -20.89 -15.41
CA LEU A 272 -5.05 -21.10 -15.58
C LEU A 272 -5.50 -22.33 -14.78
N ASN A 273 -6.66 -22.26 -14.15
CA ASN A 273 -7.20 -23.38 -13.40
C ASN A 273 -7.72 -24.46 -14.38
N PRO A 274 -7.16 -25.67 -14.38
CA PRO A 274 -7.54 -26.71 -15.35
C PRO A 274 -8.99 -27.20 -15.17
N ARG A 275 -9.65 -26.89 -14.05
CA ARG A 275 -11.05 -27.26 -13.78
C ARG A 275 -12.05 -26.25 -14.33
N HIS A 276 -11.60 -25.05 -14.73
CA HIS A 276 -12.48 -23.99 -15.20
C HIS A 276 -12.26 -23.72 -16.68
N ALA A 277 -13.33 -23.40 -17.40
CA ALA A 277 -13.21 -22.90 -18.77
C ALA A 277 -12.37 -21.62 -18.78
N ILE A 278 -11.43 -21.55 -19.73
CA ILE A 278 -10.61 -20.36 -19.96
C ILE A 278 -11.50 -19.31 -20.59
N LYS A 279 -11.47 -18.08 -20.08
CA LYS A 279 -12.35 -17.00 -20.55
C LYS A 279 -11.55 -15.94 -21.31
N VAL A 280 -12.07 -15.53 -22.46
CA VAL A 280 -11.68 -14.31 -23.16
C VAL A 280 -12.63 -13.20 -22.72
N ARG A 281 -12.08 -12.12 -22.17
CA ARG A 281 -12.82 -10.88 -21.89
C ARG A 281 -12.75 -9.98 -23.11
N VAL A 282 -13.91 -9.60 -23.64
CA VAL A 282 -14.03 -8.60 -24.70
C VAL A 282 -14.69 -7.35 -24.10
N THR A 283 -13.97 -6.23 -24.17
CA THR A 283 -14.41 -4.94 -23.65
C THR A 283 -14.89 -4.07 -24.80
N TYR A 284 -16.09 -3.51 -24.67
CA TYR A 284 -16.71 -2.63 -25.67
C TYR A 284 -16.89 -1.22 -25.12
N ALA A 285 -16.65 -0.20 -25.94
CA ALA A 285 -17.02 1.18 -25.60
C ALA A 285 -18.56 1.33 -25.55
N GLN A 286 -19.06 2.09 -24.58
CA GLN A 286 -20.43 2.60 -24.55
C GLN A 286 -20.43 4.05 -25.08
N GLU A 287 -20.17 4.22 -26.37
CA GLU A 287 -20.36 5.50 -27.06
C GLU A 287 -21.86 5.78 -27.27
N PRO A 288 -22.34 7.02 -27.08
CA PRO A 288 -23.75 7.36 -27.26
C PRO A 288 -24.22 7.36 -28.73
N LYS A 289 -23.33 7.17 -29.71
CA LYS A 289 -23.66 7.16 -31.15
C LYS A 289 -22.95 6.00 -31.86
N GLU A 290 -23.71 4.92 -32.06
CA GLU A 290 -23.50 3.76 -32.96
C GLU A 290 -22.08 3.37 -33.37
N GLN A 291 -21.49 2.46 -32.60
CA GLN A 291 -21.08 1.09 -32.93
C GLN A 291 -20.38 0.60 -31.65
N LYS A 292 -20.63 -0.62 -31.18
CA LYS A 292 -19.89 -1.17 -30.03
C LYS A 292 -18.45 -1.44 -30.46
N THR A 293 -17.61 -0.40 -30.44
CA THR A 293 -16.18 -0.50 -30.74
C THR A 293 -15.53 -1.38 -29.70
N ILE A 294 -14.82 -2.41 -30.16
CA ILE A 294 -14.03 -3.28 -29.28
C ILE A 294 -12.82 -2.47 -28.83
N LEU A 295 -12.67 -2.30 -27.52
CA LEU A 295 -11.53 -1.63 -26.89
C LEU A 295 -10.40 -2.62 -26.59
N ALA A 296 -10.74 -3.83 -26.16
CA ALA A 296 -9.76 -4.87 -25.81
C ALA A 296 -10.36 -6.27 -25.94
N LYS A 297 -9.50 -7.25 -26.24
CA LYS A 297 -9.81 -8.68 -26.20
C LYS A 297 -8.68 -9.36 -25.44
N ILE A 298 -8.91 -9.81 -24.21
CA ILE A 298 -7.81 -10.35 -23.38
C ILE A 298 -8.14 -11.67 -22.70
N ILE A 299 -7.10 -12.44 -22.41
CA ILE A 299 -7.10 -13.56 -21.48
C ILE A 299 -6.28 -13.11 -20.26
N LYS A 300 -6.92 -13.06 -19.09
CA LYS A 300 -6.29 -12.64 -17.83
C LYS A 300 -5.93 -13.86 -17.00
N ALA A 301 -4.68 -13.92 -16.51
CA ALA A 301 -4.22 -15.01 -15.65
C ALA A 301 -3.49 -14.46 -14.42
N ARG A 302 -3.87 -14.92 -13.22
CA ARG A 302 -3.29 -14.47 -11.95
C ARG A 302 -1.89 -15.05 -11.76
N ILE A 303 -0.91 -14.20 -11.42
CA ILE A 303 0.46 -14.62 -11.11
C ILE A 303 0.60 -14.84 -9.61
N ALA A 304 0.32 -13.79 -8.84
CA ALA A 304 0.46 -13.78 -7.39
C ALA A 304 -0.39 -12.67 -6.78
N ASP A 305 -0.72 -12.83 -5.50
CA ASP A 305 -1.36 -11.82 -4.65
C ASP A 305 -0.52 -11.60 -3.39
N ILE A 306 -0.57 -10.39 -2.84
CA ILE A 306 -0.10 -10.08 -1.49
C ILE A 306 -1.15 -9.21 -0.77
N ASP A 307 -1.50 -9.61 0.45
CA ASP A 307 -2.58 -9.01 1.22
C ASP A 307 -2.04 -8.09 2.31
N ILE A 308 -2.66 -6.92 2.45
CA ILE A 308 -2.35 -5.92 3.47
C ILE A 308 -3.61 -5.71 4.33
N TYR A 309 -3.53 -6.13 5.58
CA TYR A 309 -4.59 -5.98 6.57
C TYR A 309 -4.49 -4.63 7.28
N ASN A 310 -5.62 -3.95 7.42
CA ASN A 310 -5.71 -2.63 8.03
C ASN A 310 -6.74 -2.62 9.18
N PRO A 311 -6.33 -2.88 10.44
CA PRO A 311 -7.26 -3.01 11.56
C PRO A 311 -8.00 -1.71 11.91
N ASN A 312 -7.42 -0.56 11.60
CA ASN A 312 -7.94 0.76 12.00
C ASN A 312 -8.70 1.48 10.89
N LEU A 313 -8.82 0.88 9.70
CA LEU A 313 -9.48 1.48 8.54
C LEU A 313 -10.60 0.55 8.05
N PRO A 314 -11.61 1.09 7.35
CA PRO A 314 -12.76 0.29 6.91
C PRO A 314 -12.42 -0.69 5.78
N LEU A 315 -11.36 -0.42 5.02
CA LEU A 315 -10.90 -1.23 3.90
C LEU A 315 -9.47 -1.75 4.13
N ASP A 316 -9.26 -2.98 3.69
CA ASP A 316 -7.98 -3.64 3.51
C ASP A 316 -7.51 -3.48 2.05
N CYS A 317 -6.31 -3.98 1.73
CA CYS A 317 -5.76 -3.90 0.39
C CYS A 317 -5.24 -5.26 -0.09
N ARG A 318 -5.45 -5.57 -1.37
CA ARG A 318 -4.79 -6.67 -2.07
C ARG A 318 -4.01 -6.14 -3.26
N ILE A 319 -2.70 -6.40 -3.30
CA ILE A 319 -1.89 -6.14 -4.49
C ILE A 319 -1.86 -7.43 -5.31
N SER A 320 -2.30 -7.35 -6.56
CA SER A 320 -2.36 -8.46 -7.51
C SER A 320 -1.38 -8.22 -8.66
N ILE A 321 -0.72 -9.29 -9.12
CA ILE A 321 0.03 -9.28 -10.39
C ILE A 321 -0.70 -10.22 -11.34
N ASN A 322 -1.03 -9.74 -12.53
CA ASN A 322 -1.72 -10.49 -13.57
C ASN A 322 -0.90 -10.51 -14.86
N PHE A 323 -1.03 -11.58 -15.61
CA PHE A 323 -0.85 -11.51 -17.06
C PHE A 323 -2.14 -11.02 -17.71
N GLU A 324 -2.00 -10.13 -18.69
CA GLU A 324 -3.04 -9.77 -19.65
C GLU A 324 -2.52 -10.12 -21.05
N MET A 325 -2.99 -11.24 -21.60
CA MET A 325 -2.64 -11.67 -22.95
C MET A 325 -3.68 -11.17 -23.93
N GLN A 326 -3.25 -10.46 -24.98
CA GLN A 326 -4.13 -10.09 -26.09
C GLN A 326 -4.62 -11.33 -26.84
N TYR A 327 -5.91 -11.35 -27.15
CA TYR A 327 -6.55 -12.40 -27.94
C TYR A 327 -6.71 -11.93 -29.38
N GLU A 328 -5.91 -12.51 -30.28
CA GLU A 328 -5.87 -12.13 -31.69
C GLU A 328 -7.02 -12.70 -32.52
N GLY A 329 -7.73 -13.74 -32.04
CA GLY A 329 -8.81 -14.37 -32.79
C GLY A 329 -10.06 -13.49 -32.95
N GLU A 330 -10.95 -13.90 -33.85
CA GLU A 330 -12.22 -13.22 -34.11
C GLU A 330 -13.23 -13.43 -32.98
N VAL A 331 -14.06 -12.41 -32.73
CA VAL A 331 -15.07 -12.48 -31.66
C VAL A 331 -16.24 -13.38 -32.07
N GLU A 332 -16.50 -13.50 -33.36
CA GLU A 332 -17.55 -14.33 -33.96
C GLU A 332 -17.31 -15.82 -33.65
N ASP A 333 -16.05 -16.26 -33.69
CA ASP A 333 -15.65 -17.63 -33.32
C ASP A 333 -15.92 -17.90 -31.83
N LEU A 334 -15.67 -16.91 -30.97
CA LEU A 334 -15.95 -16.99 -29.55
C LEU A 334 -17.46 -17.06 -29.25
N LYS A 335 -18.26 -16.28 -29.98
CA LYS A 335 -19.73 -16.30 -29.86
C LYS A 335 -20.30 -17.65 -30.28
N ALA A 336 -19.79 -18.22 -31.37
CA ALA A 336 -20.25 -19.51 -31.87
C ALA A 336 -19.93 -20.68 -30.92
N ALA A 337 -18.80 -20.59 -30.19
CA ALA A 337 -18.39 -21.60 -29.23
C ALA A 337 -19.06 -21.47 -27.84
N SER A 338 -19.63 -20.30 -27.51
CA SER A 338 -20.22 -20.05 -26.20
C SER A 338 -21.63 -20.67 -26.07
N ILE A 339 -21.81 -21.61 -25.15
CA ILE A 339 -23.11 -22.23 -24.81
C ILE A 339 -23.99 -21.25 -23.99
N GLU A 340 -25.31 -21.43 -24.04
CA GLU A 340 -26.42 -20.63 -23.46
C GLU A 340 -26.28 -20.12 -22.01
N ASN A 341 -25.32 -20.59 -21.21
CA ASN A 341 -25.08 -20.09 -19.85
C ASN A 341 -24.29 -18.78 -19.88
N ARG A 342 -24.91 -17.74 -20.44
CA ARG A 342 -24.29 -16.44 -20.63
C ARG A 342 -23.98 -15.81 -19.27
N ILE A 343 -22.69 -15.67 -18.98
CA ILE A 343 -22.21 -14.84 -17.87
C ILE A 343 -22.78 -13.43 -18.07
N PRO A 344 -23.42 -12.82 -17.05
CA PRO A 344 -24.00 -11.48 -17.18
C PRO A 344 -22.95 -10.47 -17.66
N ASP A 345 -23.31 -9.71 -18.68
CA ASP A 345 -22.51 -8.58 -19.17
C ASP A 345 -22.23 -7.63 -17.98
N ARG A 346 -20.99 -7.20 -17.80
CA ARG A 346 -20.60 -6.24 -16.77
C ARG A 346 -20.55 -4.85 -17.40
N ASN A 347 -21.48 -3.98 -17.05
CA ASN A 347 -21.46 -2.58 -17.47
C ASN A 347 -20.63 -1.77 -16.48
N LYS A 348 -19.59 -1.12 -16.95
CA LYS A 348 -18.61 -0.39 -16.13
C LYS A 348 -18.72 1.11 -16.39
N ASP A 349 -18.89 1.87 -15.32
CA ASP A 349 -18.73 3.31 -15.30
C ASP A 349 -17.43 3.61 -14.53
N ARG A 350 -16.39 4.07 -15.25
CA ARG A 350 -15.01 4.16 -14.75
C ARG A 350 -14.48 5.59 -14.80
N LEU A 351 -14.03 6.06 -13.64
CA LEU A 351 -13.35 7.34 -13.46
C LEU A 351 -11.86 7.05 -13.21
N SER A 352 -11.02 7.41 -14.18
CA SER A 352 -9.57 7.17 -14.17
C SER A 352 -8.81 8.46 -13.83
N TYR A 353 -7.90 8.38 -12.87
CA TYR A 353 -7.04 9.48 -12.41
C TYR A 353 -5.57 9.05 -12.52
N LYS A 354 -4.83 9.62 -13.47
CA LYS A 354 -3.44 9.25 -13.72
C LYS A 354 -2.49 10.32 -13.20
N GLN A 355 -1.51 9.92 -12.39
CA GLN A 355 -0.46 10.79 -11.89
C GLN A 355 0.90 10.07 -11.96
N SER A 356 1.79 10.56 -12.85
CA SER A 356 3.12 9.97 -13.03
C SER A 356 3.06 8.46 -13.35
N HIS A 357 3.52 7.59 -12.44
CA HIS A 357 3.59 6.15 -12.61
C HIS A 357 2.36 5.38 -12.07
N TYR A 358 1.35 6.10 -11.57
CA TYR A 358 0.17 5.51 -10.96
C TYR A 358 -1.10 5.91 -11.69
N GLN A 359 -2.05 4.99 -11.76
CA GLN A 359 -3.41 5.26 -12.21
C GLN A 359 -4.38 4.76 -11.14
N ILE A 360 -5.31 5.60 -10.71
CA ILE A 360 -6.34 5.27 -9.76
C ILE A 360 -7.65 5.19 -10.52
N ASP A 361 -8.32 4.04 -10.49
CA ASP A 361 -9.57 3.78 -11.17
C ASP A 361 -10.69 3.53 -10.16
N LEU A 362 -11.70 4.40 -10.16
CA LEU A 362 -12.98 4.17 -9.48
C LEU A 362 -13.96 3.59 -10.47
N THR A 363 -14.44 2.38 -10.21
CA THR A 363 -15.32 1.66 -11.14
C THR A 363 -16.61 1.27 -10.44
N GLN A 364 -17.74 1.71 -10.99
CA GLN A 364 -19.04 1.12 -10.68
C GLN A 364 -19.36 0.06 -11.73
N VAL A 365 -19.54 -1.18 -11.27
CA VAL A 365 -19.93 -2.32 -12.09
C VAL A 365 -21.41 -2.58 -11.89
N THR A 366 -22.18 -2.63 -12.97
CA THR A 366 -23.61 -2.97 -12.97
C THR A 366 -23.84 -4.25 -13.76
N GLN A 367 -24.44 -5.24 -13.11
CA GLN A 367 -24.85 -6.51 -13.72
C GLN A 367 -26.36 -6.68 -13.56
N VAL A 368 -27.00 -7.21 -14.61
CA VAL A 368 -28.41 -7.59 -14.57
C VAL A 368 -28.48 -9.10 -14.64
N THR A 369 -29.02 -9.72 -13.61
CA THR A 369 -29.27 -11.16 -13.53
C THR A 369 -30.77 -11.43 -13.54
N SER A 370 -31.21 -12.49 -14.19
CA SER A 370 -32.62 -12.91 -14.19
C SER A 370 -32.72 -14.19 -13.37
N VAL A 371 -33.39 -14.13 -12.22
CA VAL A 371 -33.65 -15.30 -11.36
C VAL A 371 -35.15 -15.51 -11.29
N ASN A 372 -35.63 -16.70 -11.70
CA ASN A 372 -37.06 -17.04 -11.75
C ASN A 372 -37.92 -16.03 -12.55
N GLY A 373 -37.36 -15.48 -13.63
CA GLY A 373 -38.05 -14.47 -14.48
C GLY A 373 -38.07 -13.06 -13.90
N VAL A 374 -37.51 -12.83 -12.71
CA VAL A 374 -37.36 -11.49 -12.11
C VAL A 374 -35.95 -10.97 -12.38
N ASN A 375 -35.87 -9.79 -12.99
CA ASN A 375 -34.61 -9.10 -13.22
C ASN A 375 -34.14 -8.42 -11.92
N ARG A 376 -32.92 -8.76 -11.50
CA ARG A 376 -32.21 -8.12 -10.40
C ARG A 376 -31.00 -7.37 -10.95
N THR A 377 -30.88 -6.11 -10.56
CA THR A 377 -29.72 -5.28 -10.88
C THR A 377 -28.81 -5.21 -9.68
N ASP A 378 -27.60 -5.76 -9.80
CA ASP A 378 -26.57 -5.68 -8.77
C ASP A 378 -25.54 -4.62 -9.17
N LYS A 379 -25.15 -3.80 -8.19
CA LYS A 379 -24.10 -2.78 -8.32
C LYS A 379 -22.95 -3.11 -7.38
N GLU A 380 -21.74 -3.09 -7.91
CA GLU A 380 -20.50 -3.24 -7.16
C GLU A 380 -19.63 -2.01 -7.39
N HIS A 381 -19.00 -1.51 -6.31
CA HIS A 381 -18.13 -0.33 -6.35
C HIS A 381 -16.72 -0.75 -6.00
N GLU A 382 -15.79 -0.50 -6.92
CA GLU A 382 -14.39 -0.93 -6.86
C GLU A 382 -13.47 0.30 -6.90
N LEU A 383 -12.31 0.23 -6.22
CA LEU A 383 -11.20 1.16 -6.42
C LEU A 383 -9.91 0.36 -6.59
N GLU A 384 -9.21 0.66 -7.68
CA GLU A 384 -7.97 0.01 -8.09
C GLU A 384 -6.87 1.07 -8.27
N ILE A 385 -5.63 0.74 -7.92
CA ILE A 385 -4.44 1.58 -8.13
C ILE A 385 -3.43 0.75 -8.92
N GLU A 386 -3.24 1.10 -10.18
CA GLU A 386 -2.24 0.48 -11.05
C GLU A 386 -0.90 1.21 -10.92
N VAL A 387 0.20 0.45 -10.93
CA VAL A 387 1.57 1.00 -11.03
C VAL A 387 2.21 0.59 -12.35
N SER A 388 2.97 1.49 -12.96
CA SER A 388 3.66 1.23 -14.21
C SER A 388 4.65 0.05 -14.09
N THR A 389 4.29 -1.08 -14.70
CA THR A 389 5.15 -2.26 -14.79
C THR A 389 6.48 -1.94 -15.45
N ALA A 390 6.50 -1.08 -16.48
CA ALA A 390 7.72 -0.64 -17.13
C ALA A 390 8.66 0.07 -16.15
N ALA A 391 8.14 1.00 -15.33
CA ALA A 391 8.92 1.70 -14.32
C ALA A 391 9.44 0.76 -13.22
N ILE A 392 8.59 -0.15 -12.74
CA ILE A 392 8.97 -1.19 -11.76
C ILE A 392 10.13 -2.04 -12.27
N ARG A 393 10.04 -2.50 -13.52
CA ARG A 393 11.10 -3.31 -14.14
C ARG A 393 12.38 -2.53 -14.34
N GLU A 394 12.27 -1.31 -14.85
CA GLU A 394 13.44 -0.48 -15.11
C GLU A 394 14.20 -0.16 -13.83
N GLN A 395 13.52 0.41 -12.83
CA GLN A 395 14.16 0.75 -11.56
C GLN A 395 14.65 -0.50 -10.81
N GLY A 396 13.89 -1.60 -10.86
CA GLY A 396 14.29 -2.86 -10.23
C GLY A 396 15.54 -3.48 -10.86
N ARG A 397 15.69 -3.41 -12.20
CA ARG A 397 16.91 -3.90 -12.88
C ARG A 397 18.13 -3.05 -12.51
N ARG A 398 17.97 -1.73 -12.46
CA ARG A 398 19.04 -0.81 -12.02
C ARG A 398 19.44 -1.10 -10.57
N ALA A 399 18.48 -1.35 -9.69
CA ALA A 399 18.73 -1.77 -8.32
C ALA A 399 19.54 -3.07 -8.24
N ALA A 400 19.17 -4.09 -9.03
CA ALA A 400 19.89 -5.37 -9.09
C ALA A 400 21.32 -5.23 -9.64
N ALA A 401 21.54 -4.28 -10.56
CA ALA A 401 22.85 -3.97 -11.11
C ALA A 401 23.72 -3.09 -10.19
N GLY A 402 23.20 -2.63 -9.05
CA GLY A 402 23.90 -1.69 -8.16
C GLY A 402 24.00 -0.26 -8.73
N GLU A 403 23.17 0.06 -9.72
CA GLU A 403 23.10 1.39 -10.32
C GLU A 403 22.22 2.34 -9.50
N PRO A 404 22.38 3.67 -9.66
CA PRO A 404 21.44 4.64 -9.11
C PRO A 404 20.01 4.31 -9.54
N ASN A 405 19.06 4.27 -8.60
CA ASN A 405 17.69 3.86 -8.89
C ASN A 405 16.73 4.42 -7.83
N GLU A 406 15.44 4.40 -8.14
CA GLU A 406 14.34 4.80 -7.27
C GLU A 406 13.34 3.64 -7.04
N TYR A 407 13.83 2.39 -7.07
CA TYR A 407 12.95 1.22 -7.03
C TYR A 407 12.11 1.16 -5.76
N VAL A 408 12.75 1.31 -4.60
CA VAL A 408 12.06 1.27 -3.31
C VAL A 408 11.14 2.47 -3.14
N SER A 409 11.54 3.66 -3.62
CA SER A 409 10.73 4.88 -3.61
C SER A 409 9.45 4.73 -4.46
N LEU A 410 9.55 4.06 -5.61
CA LEU A 410 8.41 3.76 -6.49
C LEU A 410 7.43 2.77 -5.82
N VAL A 411 7.93 1.78 -5.07
CA VAL A 411 7.07 0.87 -4.30
C VAL A 411 6.45 1.59 -3.09
N GLU A 412 7.21 2.44 -2.41
CA GLU A 412 6.72 3.27 -1.31
C GLU A 412 5.58 4.18 -1.78
N GLY A 413 5.71 4.81 -2.95
CA GLY A 413 4.65 5.65 -3.51
C GLY A 413 3.35 4.90 -3.84
N LEU A 414 3.42 3.63 -4.26
CA LEU A 414 2.23 2.79 -4.40
C LEU A 414 1.53 2.60 -3.05
N LEU A 415 2.27 2.22 -2.01
CA LEU A 415 1.73 2.00 -0.67
C LEU A 415 1.21 3.29 -0.05
N ASP A 416 1.88 4.42 -0.27
CA ASP A 416 1.43 5.72 0.21
C ASP A 416 0.14 6.16 -0.46
N ASN A 417 -0.03 5.91 -1.76
CA ASN A 417 -1.31 6.15 -2.44
C ASN A 417 -2.42 5.25 -1.86
N VAL A 418 -2.15 3.97 -1.60
CA VAL A 418 -3.08 3.06 -0.89
C VAL A 418 -3.48 3.64 0.47
N ARG A 419 -2.51 4.09 1.27
CA ARG A 419 -2.75 4.65 2.61
C ARG A 419 -3.54 5.95 2.58
N VAL A 420 -3.23 6.86 1.65
CA VAL A 420 -3.95 8.13 1.46
C VAL A 420 -5.40 7.85 1.13
N LEU A 421 -5.67 6.97 0.16
CA LEU A 421 -7.04 6.65 -0.25
C LEU A 421 -7.78 5.91 0.85
N SER A 422 -7.17 4.92 1.50
CA SER A 422 -7.79 4.16 2.59
C SER A 422 -8.20 5.05 3.78
N ARG A 423 -7.43 6.11 4.08
CA ARG A 423 -7.76 7.10 5.12
C ARG A 423 -8.86 8.09 4.71
N ALA A 424 -9.07 8.29 3.41
CA ALA A 424 -10.15 9.13 2.89
C ALA A 424 -11.50 8.39 2.84
N VAL A 425 -11.52 7.09 3.15
CA VAL A 425 -12.74 6.28 3.18
C VAL A 425 -13.49 6.49 4.50
N PRO A 426 -14.77 6.91 4.48
CA PRO A 426 -15.57 7.00 5.69
C PRO A 426 -15.85 5.60 6.27
N PRO A 427 -16.09 5.49 7.60
CA PRO A 427 -16.58 4.25 8.19
C PRO A 427 -17.87 3.79 7.49
N PRO A 428 -18.12 2.46 7.42
CA PRO A 428 -19.24 1.87 6.69
C PRO A 428 -20.62 2.30 7.21
#